data_AF-A0A0N0LVA7-F1
#
_entry.id   AF-A0A0N0LVA7-F1
#
_cell.length_a   1.000
_cell.length_b   1.000
_cell.length_c   1.000
_cell.angle_alpha   90.00
_cell.angle_beta   90.00
_cell.angle_gamma   90.00
#
_symmetry.space_group_name_H-M   'P 1'
#
loop_
_entity.id
_entity.type
_entity.pdbx_description
1 polymer ?
#
loop_
_entity_poly.entity_id
_entity_poly.type
_entity_poly.pdbx_seq_one_letter_code
_entity_poly.pdbx_strand_id
1 'polypeptide(L)'
;MLIFAAILFLLPSCIGQFYSTREYEMTFSDNLEKWKVAKLIGIFLAVGIFIGQVYSVEYNTSRLLGIVIWPGVWMSLIIYTKPFGEVFLNDASEYKKVGLLEDAAFIVGWIGVLFQTAKLIILF
;
A
#
# COMPACT_ATOMS: atom_id res chain seq x y z
N MET A 1 6.50 15.76 -13.99
CA MET A 1 7.12 14.70 -13.17
C MET A 1 6.27 14.32 -11.96
N LEU A 2 5.82 15.27 -11.13
CA LEU A 2 4.96 15.01 -9.96
C LEU A 2 3.67 14.23 -10.32
N ILE A 3 2.95 14.64 -11.38
CA ILE A 3 1.73 13.94 -11.83
C ILE A 3 2.01 12.47 -12.13
N PHE A 4 3.11 12.19 -12.83
CA PHE A 4 3.52 10.83 -13.16
C PHE A 4 3.90 10.03 -11.90
N ALA A 5 4.61 10.64 -10.95
CA ALA A 5 4.92 10.01 -9.67
C ALA A 5 3.64 9.72 -8.85
N ALA A 6 2.67 10.63 -8.85
CA ALA A 6 1.38 10.45 -8.19
C ALA A 6 0.56 9.31 -8.83
N ILE A 7 0.58 9.20 -10.16
CA ILE A 7 -0.03 8.07 -10.87
C ILE A 7 0.59 6.76 -10.41
N LEU A 8 1.92 6.67 -10.33
CA LEU A 8 2.61 5.46 -9.89
C LEU A 8 2.34 5.12 -8.42
N PHE A 9 2.24 6.13 -7.57
CA PHE A 9 1.88 5.96 -6.16
C PHE A 9 0.45 5.45 -5.99
N LEU A 10 -0.50 5.95 -6.79
CA LEU A 10 -1.91 5.58 -6.69
C LEU A 10 -2.26 4.28 -7.44
N LEU A 11 -1.47 3.88 -8.44
CA LEU A 11 -1.76 2.74 -9.29
C LEU A 11 -2.01 1.43 -8.51
N PRO A 12 -1.20 1.05 -7.49
CA PRO A 12 -1.47 -0.14 -6.68
C PRO A 12 -2.84 -0.08 -5.98
N SER A 13 -3.21 1.09 -5.46
CA SER A 13 -4.52 1.29 -4.83
C SER A 13 -5.67 1.25 -5.84
N CYS A 14 -5.48 1.76 -7.06
CA CYS A 14 -6.47 1.62 -8.12
C CYS A 14 -6.70 0.14 -8.48
N ILE A 15 -5.63 -0.66 -8.56
CA ILE A 15 -5.72 -2.10 -8.79
C ILE A 15 -6.45 -2.79 -7.62
N GLY A 16 -6.09 -2.45 -6.39
CA GLY A 16 -6.75 -2.96 -5.18
C GLY A 16 -8.24 -2.63 -5.16
N GLN A 17 -8.62 -1.39 -5.47
CA GLN A 17 -10.02 -0.98 -5.56
C GLN A 17 -10.77 -1.73 -6.66
N PHE A 18 -10.18 -1.85 -7.85
CA PHE A 18 -10.80 -2.53 -8.97
C PHE A 18 -11.10 -3.98 -8.62
N TYR A 19 -10.11 -4.70 -8.07
CA TYR A 19 -10.28 -6.09 -7.66
C TYR A 19 -11.26 -6.23 -6.48
N SER A 20 -11.15 -5.36 -5.47
CA SER A 20 -12.10 -5.27 -4.34
C SER A 20 -13.56 -5.14 -4.79
N THR A 21 -13.80 -4.27 -5.78
CA THR A 21 -15.15 -3.98 -6.27
C THR A 21 -15.70 -5.14 -7.09
N ARG A 22 -14.83 -5.78 -7.89
CA ARG A 22 -15.23 -6.85 -8.82
C ARG A 22 -15.45 -8.19 -8.13
N GLU A 23 -14.57 -8.57 -7.21
CA GLU A 23 -14.58 -9.90 -6.61
C GLU A 23 -15.32 -9.95 -5.27
N TYR A 24 -15.43 -8.81 -4.57
CA TYR A 24 -16.02 -8.77 -3.23
C TYR A 24 -17.14 -7.74 -3.08
N GLU A 25 -17.49 -7.00 -4.14
CA GLU A 25 -18.53 -5.95 -4.12
C GLU A 25 -18.28 -4.87 -3.04
N MET A 26 -17.03 -4.71 -2.62
CA MET A 26 -16.64 -3.80 -1.54
C MET A 26 -16.29 -2.41 -2.07
N THR A 27 -16.88 -1.39 -1.44
CA THR A 27 -16.52 0.02 -1.63
C THR A 27 -15.20 0.35 -0.93
N PHE A 28 -14.66 1.54 -1.19
CA PHE A 28 -13.48 2.03 -0.47
C PHE A 28 -13.70 2.11 1.05
N SER A 29 -14.91 2.50 1.48
CA SER A 29 -15.24 2.60 2.91
C SER A 29 -15.20 1.24 3.60
N ASP A 30 -15.73 0.20 2.92
CA ASP A 30 -15.78 -1.16 3.46
C ASP A 30 -14.36 -1.71 3.69
N ASN A 31 -13.43 -1.38 2.79
CA ASN A 31 -12.02 -1.72 2.96
C ASN A 31 -11.36 -1.04 4.17
N LEU A 32 -11.92 0.06 4.68
CA LEU A 32 -11.37 0.76 5.85
C LEU A 32 -12.00 0.33 7.18
N GLU A 33 -13.06 -0.48 7.21
CA GLU A 33 -13.77 -0.79 8.45
C GLU A 33 -12.89 -1.55 9.46
N LYS A 34 -12.22 -2.62 9.02
CA LYS A 34 -11.28 -3.39 9.86
C LYS A 34 -9.99 -2.59 10.06
N TRP A 35 -9.58 -2.43 11.31
CA TRP A 35 -8.41 -1.64 11.72
C TRP A 35 -8.41 -0.18 11.21
N LYS A 36 -9.59 0.43 11.09
CA LYS A 36 -9.79 1.78 10.53
C LYS A 36 -8.74 2.81 10.94
N VAL A 37 -8.50 2.96 12.23
CA VAL A 37 -7.55 3.94 12.77
C VAL A 37 -6.14 3.67 12.26
N ALA A 38 -5.69 2.42 12.33
CA ALA A 38 -4.36 2.05 11.84
C ALA A 38 -4.26 2.20 10.32
N LYS A 39 -5.28 1.82 9.54
CA LYS A 39 -5.28 2.06 8.09
C LYS A 39 -5.13 3.54 7.74
N LEU A 40 -5.84 4.43 8.43
CA LEU A 40 -5.73 5.88 8.24
C LEU A 40 -4.33 6.41 8.58
N ILE A 41 -3.71 5.93 9.67
CA ILE A 41 -2.32 6.30 10.01
C ILE A 41 -1.36 5.80 8.93
N GLY A 42 -1.52 4.57 8.46
CA GLY A 42 -0.72 3.98 7.40
C GLY A 42 -0.80 4.77 6.09
N ILE A 43 -2.00 5.21 5.70
CA ILE A 43 -2.20 6.11 4.55
C ILE A 43 -1.43 7.41 4.74
N PHE A 44 -1.59 8.06 5.90
CA PHE A 44 -0.93 9.33 6.17
C PHE A 44 0.60 9.21 6.10
N LEU A 45 1.16 8.15 6.69
CA LEU A 45 2.60 7.87 6.62
C LEU A 45 3.06 7.58 5.20
N ALA A 46 2.33 6.75 4.44
CA ALA A 46 2.70 6.43 3.06
C ALA A 46 2.68 7.66 2.15
N VAL A 47 1.69 8.54 2.31
CA VAL A 47 1.62 9.83 1.60
C VAL A 47 2.78 10.73 2.01
N GLY A 48 3.10 10.81 3.31
CA GLY A 48 4.26 11.57 3.79
C GLY A 48 5.58 11.07 3.22
N ILE A 49 5.78 9.75 3.16
CA ILE A 49 6.96 9.13 2.54
C ILE A 49 7.01 9.45 1.05
N PHE A 50 5.89 9.31 0.33
CA PHE A 50 5.80 9.66 -1.09
C PHE A 50 6.22 11.11 -1.35
N ILE A 51 5.67 12.05 -0.57
CA ILE A 51 6.04 13.46 -0.65
C ILE A 51 7.55 13.62 -0.38
N GLY A 52 8.05 13.08 0.74
CA GLY A 52 9.47 13.16 1.10
C GLY A 52 10.39 12.65 -0.01
N GLN A 53 10.07 11.50 -0.60
CA GLN A 53 10.84 10.90 -1.70
C GLN A 53 10.79 11.72 -2.99
N VAL A 54 9.64 12.32 -3.33
CA VAL A 54 9.53 13.18 -4.52
C VAL A 54 10.40 14.44 -4.38
N TYR A 55 10.53 14.98 -3.16
CA TYR A 55 11.36 16.15 -2.90
C TYR A 55 12.84 15.83 -2.61
N SER A 56 13.18 14.59 -2.21
CA SER A 56 14.55 14.19 -1.87
C SER A 56 15.38 13.70 -3.05
N VAL A 57 14.74 13.25 -4.13
CA VAL A 57 15.44 12.70 -5.30
C VAL A 57 15.80 13.85 -6.25
N GLU A 58 17.09 14.17 -6.37
CA GLU A 58 17.60 14.95 -7.51
C GLU A 58 17.06 14.34 -8.80
N TYR A 59 16.49 15.16 -9.71
CA TYR A 59 15.68 14.84 -10.90
C TYR A 59 16.23 13.73 -11.82
N ASN A 60 16.37 12.52 -11.31
CA ASN A 60 16.85 11.33 -11.99
C ASN A 60 15.66 10.37 -12.11
N THR A 61 15.05 10.42 -13.28
CA THR A 61 13.79 9.75 -13.62
C THR A 61 13.82 8.24 -13.38
N SER A 62 14.97 7.58 -13.56
CA SER A 62 15.11 6.12 -13.36
C SER A 62 15.11 5.73 -11.88
N ARG A 63 15.72 6.54 -11.01
CA ARG A 63 15.62 6.37 -9.55
C ARG A 63 14.23 6.72 -9.04
N LEU A 64 13.59 7.73 -9.61
CA LEU A 64 12.26 8.16 -9.22
C LEU A 64 11.24 7.02 -9.36
N LEU A 65 11.26 6.32 -10.50
CA LEU A 65 10.38 5.16 -10.80
C LEU A 65 10.45 4.08 -9.72
N GLY A 66 11.66 3.69 -9.33
CA GLY A 66 11.89 2.60 -8.40
C GLY A 66 11.63 2.96 -6.93
N ILE A 67 11.52 4.25 -6.59
CA ILE A 67 11.38 4.70 -5.20
C ILE A 67 9.93 5.03 -4.86
N VAL A 68 9.20 5.75 -5.74
CA VAL A 68 7.86 6.29 -5.44
C VAL A 68 6.72 5.28 -5.52
N ILE A 69 6.94 4.15 -6.20
CA ILE A 69 5.91 3.10 -6.34
C ILE A 69 5.71 2.32 -5.02
N TRP A 70 6.77 2.14 -4.24
CA TRP A 70 6.74 1.29 -3.04
C TRP A 70 5.84 1.82 -1.92
N PRO A 71 5.85 3.12 -1.57
CA PRO A 71 4.87 3.67 -0.64
C PRO A 71 3.43 3.38 -1.07
N GLY A 72 3.15 3.41 -2.38
CA GLY A 72 1.86 3.07 -2.96
C GLY A 72 1.49 1.59 -2.75
N VAL A 73 2.43 0.67 -3.01
CA VAL A 73 2.25 -0.77 -2.81
C VAL A 73 1.99 -1.10 -1.33
N TRP A 74 2.75 -0.50 -0.42
CA TRP A 74 2.56 -0.72 1.02
C TRP A 74 1.24 -0.14 1.52
N MET A 75 0.87 1.04 1.05
CA MET A 75 -0.44 1.63 1.32
C MET A 75 -1.58 0.74 0.80
N SER A 76 -1.45 0.21 -0.42
CA SER A 76 -2.51 -0.62 -1.00
C SER A 76 -2.70 -1.93 -0.23
N LEU A 77 -1.63 -2.53 0.28
CA LEU A 77 -1.69 -3.67 1.20
C LEU A 77 -2.38 -3.35 2.53
N ILE A 78 -2.19 -2.14 3.06
CA ILE A 78 -2.85 -1.67 4.30
C ILE A 78 -4.34 -1.40 4.07
N ILE A 79 -4.73 -0.81 2.94
CA ILE A 79 -6.13 -0.48 2.66
C ILE A 79 -6.89 -1.74 2.24
N TYR A 80 -6.40 -2.39 1.19
CA TYR A 80 -7.07 -3.47 0.48
C TYR A 80 -6.56 -4.83 0.98
N THR A 81 -6.60 -5.01 2.29
CA THR A 81 -6.05 -6.18 3.00
C THR A 81 -6.66 -7.49 2.54
N LYS A 82 -7.98 -7.52 2.35
CA LYS A 82 -8.72 -8.71 1.89
C LYS A 82 -8.36 -9.10 0.45
N PRO A 83 -8.51 -8.22 -0.56
CA PRO A 83 -8.17 -8.57 -1.93
C PRO A 83 -6.68 -8.90 -2.11
N PHE A 84 -5.76 -8.13 -1.52
CA PHE A 84 -4.33 -8.47 -1.64
C PHE A 84 -3.94 -9.71 -0.84
N GLY A 85 -4.53 -9.93 0.34
CA GLY A 85 -4.30 -11.14 1.11
C GLY A 85 -4.62 -12.40 0.31
N GLU A 86 -5.73 -12.40 -0.44
CA GLU A 86 -6.10 -13.53 -1.28
C GLU A 86 -5.26 -13.64 -2.57
N VAL A 87 -4.93 -12.52 -3.22
CA VAL A 87 -4.10 -12.52 -4.43
C VAL A 87 -2.68 -13.02 -4.15
N PHE A 88 -2.07 -12.64 -3.02
CA PHE A 88 -0.71 -13.04 -2.68
C PHE A 88 -0.61 -14.45 -2.08
N LEU A 89 -1.69 -14.98 -1.51
CA LEU A 89 -1.67 -16.22 -0.72
C LEU A 89 -2.75 -17.22 -1.17
N ASN A 90 -3.02 -17.26 -2.49
CA ASN A 90 -4.11 -18.02 -3.10
C ASN A 90 -4.08 -19.54 -2.81
N ASP A 91 -2.91 -20.13 -2.58
CA ASP A 91 -2.75 -21.57 -2.29
C ASP A 91 -3.11 -21.95 -0.83
N ALA A 92 -3.33 -20.95 0.04
CA ALA A 92 -3.56 -21.14 1.47
C ALA A 92 -5.06 -21.19 1.82
N SER A 93 -5.80 -22.10 1.18
CA SER A 93 -7.27 -22.22 1.31
C SER A 93 -7.77 -22.40 2.76
N GLU A 94 -6.98 -23.05 3.63
CA GLU A 94 -7.31 -23.20 5.06
C GLU A 94 -7.22 -21.88 5.83
N TYR A 95 -6.29 -21.00 5.46
CA TYR A 95 -6.05 -19.70 6.11
C TYR A 95 -7.03 -18.63 5.64
N LYS A 96 -7.64 -18.82 4.45
CA LYS A 96 -8.71 -17.97 3.91
C LYS A 96 -9.93 -17.93 4.84
N LYS A 97 -10.26 -19.06 5.49
CA LYS A 97 -11.45 -19.17 6.38
C LYS A 97 -11.31 -18.43 7.70
N VAL A 98 -10.08 -18.18 8.16
CA VAL A 98 -9.81 -17.59 9.49
C VAL A 98 -9.47 -16.10 9.39
N GLY A 99 -9.40 -15.53 8.18
CA GLY A 99 -9.02 -14.14 7.96
C GLY A 99 -7.51 -13.85 8.12
N LEU A 100 -6.69 -14.89 8.32
CA LEU A 100 -5.25 -14.77 8.52
C LEU A 100 -4.52 -14.16 7.31
N LEU A 101 -5.04 -14.36 6.10
CA LEU A 101 -4.48 -13.76 4.88
C LEU A 101 -4.63 -12.24 4.87
N GLU A 102 -5.77 -11.75 5.36
CA GLU A 102 -6.04 -10.32 5.48
C GLU A 102 -5.09 -9.68 6.52
N ASP A 103 -4.90 -10.37 7.65
CA ASP A 103 -4.00 -9.95 8.73
C ASP A 103 -2.54 -9.94 8.26
N ALA A 104 -2.12 -10.95 7.49
CA ALA A 104 -0.79 -11.00 6.90
C ALA A 104 -0.55 -9.84 5.93
N ALA A 105 -1.49 -9.55 5.02
CA ALA A 105 -1.39 -8.42 4.10
C ALA A 105 -1.26 -7.09 4.86
N PHE A 106 -2.05 -6.91 5.92
CA PHE A 106 -1.99 -5.73 6.77
C PHE A 106 -0.64 -5.57 7.46
N ILE A 107 -0.11 -6.65 8.06
CA ILE A 107 1.20 -6.64 8.74
C ILE A 107 2.33 -6.37 7.75
N VAL A 108 2.33 -7.02 6.59
CA VAL A 108 3.34 -6.81 5.54
C VAL A 108 3.30 -5.36 5.04
N GLY A 109 2.10 -4.82 4.81
CA GLY A 109 1.95 -3.41 4.43
C GLY A 109 2.57 -2.46 5.47
N TRP A 110 2.32 -2.70 6.75
CA TRP A 110 2.91 -1.91 7.84
C TRP A 110 4.43 -2.04 7.95
N ILE A 111 4.97 -3.25 7.85
CA ILE A 111 6.42 -3.48 7.82
C ILE A 111 7.05 -2.70 6.66
N GLY A 112 6.42 -2.73 5.48
CA GLY A 112 6.85 -1.97 4.31
C GLY A 112 6.87 -0.46 4.53
N VAL A 113 5.79 0.11 5.11
CA VAL A 113 5.72 1.53 5.47
C VAL A 113 6.83 1.90 6.45
N LEU A 114 6.97 1.17 7.56
CA LEU A 114 7.97 1.45 8.60
C LEU A 114 9.41 1.36 8.05
N PHE A 115 9.69 0.36 7.22
CA PHE A 115 10.98 0.22 6.58
C PHE A 115 11.30 1.39 5.64
N GLN A 116 10.32 1.87 4.88
CA GLN A 116 10.49 3.05 4.02
C GLN A 116 10.64 4.35 4.83
N THR A 117 9.92 4.48 5.95
CA THR A 117 10.13 5.58 6.90
C THR A 117 11.56 5.58 7.43
N ALA A 118 12.06 4.44 7.89
CA ALA A 118 13.43 4.32 8.40
C ALA A 118 14.46 4.65 7.32
N LYS A 119 14.27 4.16 6.09
CA LYS A 119 15.13 4.52 4.94
C LYS A 119 15.15 6.01 4.69
N LEU A 120 13.98 6.65 4.69
CA LEU A 120 13.88 8.09 4.48
C LEU A 120 14.63 8.84 5.58
N ILE A 121 14.44 8.48 6.85
CA ILE A 121 15.12 9.14 7.98
C ILE A 121 16.65 8.95 7.93
N ILE A 122 17.14 7.76 7.57
CA ILE A 122 18.58 7.46 7.52
C ILE A 122 19.28 8.13 6.32
N LEU A 123 18.55 8.37 5.23
CA LEU A 123 19.08 8.99 4.01
C LEU A 123 19.09 10.54 4.07
N PHE A 124 18.47 11.13 5.08
CA PHE A 124 18.48 12.57 5.38
C PHE A 124 19.42 12.86 6.57
#